data_AF-A0A6M6JGV3-F1
#
_entry.id   AF-A0A6M6JGV3-F1
#
_cell.length_a   1.000
_cell.length_b   1.000
_cell.length_c   1.000
_cell.angle_alpha   90.00
_cell.angle_beta   90.00
_cell.angle_gamma   90.00
#
_symmetry.space_group_name_H-M   'P 1'
#
loop_
_entity.id
_entity.type
_entity.pdbx_description
1 polymer ?
#
loop_
_entity_poly.entity_id
_entity_poly.type
_entity_poly.pdbx_seq_one_letter_code
_entity_poly.pdbx_strand_id
1 'polypeptide(L)'
;MRVGAAVVAMEVAALALAALGFGWVALVVGVPALLATVLVLVGLRLARGPVRRLQERRAAAFVTDGPEQGGLMSGFFEVPAR
;
A
#
# COMPACT_ATOMS: atom_id res chain seq x y z
N MET A 1 -7.61 -2.07 -7.66
CA MET A 1 -8.87 -1.54 -7.05
C MET A 1 -9.73 -2.64 -6.46
N ARG A 2 -9.70 -3.86 -7.01
CA ARG A 2 -10.43 -5.03 -6.50
C ARG A 2 -10.33 -5.23 -4.99
N VAL A 3 -9.12 -5.18 -4.43
CA VAL A 3 -8.90 -5.32 -2.97
C VAL A 3 -9.54 -4.20 -2.16
N GLY A 4 -9.39 -2.94 -2.58
CA GLY A 4 -9.99 -1.80 -1.86
C GLY A 4 -11.52 -1.83 -1.86
N ALA A 5 -12.13 -2.25 -2.98
CA ALA A 5 -13.58 -2.45 -3.05
C ALA A 5 -14.05 -3.59 -2.14
N ALA A 6 -13.29 -4.70 -2.08
CA ALA A 6 -13.59 -5.82 -1.20
C ALA A 6 -13.51 -5.43 0.29
N VAL A 7 -12.52 -4.61 0.66
CA VAL A 7 -12.40 -4.08 2.04
C VAL A 7 -13.63 -3.26 2.41
N VAL A 8 -14.04 -2.31 1.57
CA VAL A 8 -15.22 -1.48 1.84
C VAL A 8 -16.49 -2.33 1.92
N ALA A 9 -16.67 -3.29 1.02
CA ALA A 9 -17.83 -4.19 1.06
C ALA A 9 -17.89 -5.00 2.37
N MET A 10 -16.74 -5.48 2.84
CA MET A 10 -16.64 -6.23 4.08
C MET A 10 -16.90 -5.35 5.30
N GLU A 11 -16.41 -4.11 5.33
CA GLU A 11 -16.72 -3.16 6.40
C GLU A 11 -18.22 -2.81 6.44
N VAL A 12 -18.85 -2.60 5.28
CA VAL A 12 -20.31 -2.35 5.21
C VAL A 12 -21.08 -3.56 5.74
N ALA A 13 -20.68 -4.78 5.38
CA ALA A 13 -21.30 -6.00 5.90
C ALA A 13 -21.12 -6.14 7.42
N ALA A 14 -19.91 -5.86 7.93
CA ALA A 14 -19.63 -5.87 9.36
C ALA A 14 -20.46 -4.81 10.11
N LEU A 15 -20.61 -3.61 9.54
CA LEU A 15 -21.43 -2.54 10.10
C LEU A 15 -22.91 -2.94 10.15
N ALA A 16 -23.41 -3.58 9.09
CA ALA A 16 -24.78 -4.08 9.05
C ALA A 16 -25.04 -5.14 10.13
N LEU A 17 -24.11 -6.10 10.29
CA LEU A 17 -24.17 -7.08 11.39
C LEU A 17 -24.10 -6.40 12.77
N ALA A 18 -23.21 -5.42 12.94
CA ALA A 18 -23.07 -4.72 14.20
C ALA A 18 -24.34 -3.91 14.54
N ALA A 19 -25.01 -3.30 13.55
CA ALA A 19 -26.27 -2.62 13.76
C ALA A 19 -27.40 -3.57 14.19
N LEU A 20 -27.39 -4.82 13.70
CA LEU A 20 -28.34 -5.84 14.15
C LEU A 20 -28.11 -6.27 15.61
N GLY A 21 -26.85 -6.38 16.05
CA GLY A 21 -26.51 -6.84 17.40
C GLY A 21 -26.48 -5.74 18.47
N PHE A 22 -26.04 -4.53 18.12
CA PHE A 22 -25.78 -3.42 19.04
C PHE A 22 -26.66 -2.19 18.77
N GLY A 23 -27.51 -2.25 17.75
CA GLY A 23 -28.45 -1.18 17.41
C GLY A 23 -27.77 0.09 16.90
N TRP A 24 -28.41 1.23 17.16
CA TRP A 24 -27.99 2.53 16.62
C TRP A 24 -26.59 2.98 17.06
N VAL A 25 -26.11 2.53 18.23
CA VAL A 25 -24.79 2.87 18.76
C VAL A 25 -23.67 2.39 17.83
N ALA A 26 -23.84 1.22 17.19
CA ALA A 26 -22.88 0.72 16.21
C ALA A 26 -22.77 1.62 14.97
N LEU A 27 -23.86 2.27 14.57
CA LEU A 27 -23.85 3.21 13.44
C LEU A 27 -23.11 4.51 13.79
N VAL A 28 -23.27 5.01 15.02
CA VAL A 28 -22.61 6.24 15.47
C VAL A 28 -21.09 6.11 15.41
N VAL A 29 -20.53 4.95 15.76
CA VAL A 29 -19.07 4.72 15.75
C VAL A 29 -18.60 4.21 14.41
N GLY A 30 -19.33 3.26 13.81
CA GLY A 30 -18.85 2.56 12.63
C GLY A 30 -19.03 3.34 11.33
N VAL A 31 -19.98 4.27 11.22
CA VAL A 31 -20.08 5.16 10.04
C VAL A 31 -18.85 6.08 9.93
N PRO A 32 -18.40 6.78 10.99
CA PRO A 32 -17.14 7.52 10.97
C PRO A 32 -15.93 6.65 10.63
N ALA A 33 -15.87 5.42 11.16
CA ALA A 33 -14.79 4.50 10.86
C ALA A 33 -14.75 4.14 9.36
N LEU A 34 -15.90 3.78 8.77
CA LEU A 34 -16.04 3.50 7.34
C LEU A 34 -15.57 4.68 6.48
N LEU A 35 -15.99 5.90 6.86
CA LEU A 35 -15.58 7.14 6.18
C LEU A 35 -14.07 7.34 6.22
N ALA A 36 -13.44 7.09 7.37
CA ALA A 36 -11.98 7.16 7.50
C ALA A 36 -11.29 6.16 6.57
N THR A 37 -11.77 4.91 6.51
CA THR A 37 -11.20 3.90 5.61
C THR A 37 -11.32 4.32 4.14
N VAL A 38 -12.49 4.84 3.72
CA VAL A 38 -12.70 5.35 2.37
C VAL A 38 -11.75 6.50 2.05
N LEU A 39 -11.58 7.46 2.96
CA LEU A 39 -10.64 8.58 2.80
C LEU A 39 -9.21 8.09 2.63
N VAL A 40 -8.77 7.13 3.43
CA VAL A 40 -7.43 6.52 3.31
C VAL A 40 -7.25 5.87 1.94
N LEU A 41 -8.24 5.08 1.48
CA LEU A 41 -8.18 4.41 0.18
C LEU A 41 -8.13 5.41 -0.99
N VAL A 42 -8.91 6.49 -0.89
CA VAL A 42 -8.89 7.59 -1.88
C VAL A 42 -7.54 8.31 -1.86
N GLY A 43 -7.02 8.63 -0.68
CA GLY A 43 -5.70 9.23 -0.51
C GLY A 43 -4.59 8.36 -1.10
N LEU A 44 -4.61 7.05 -0.82
CA LEU A 44 -3.68 6.09 -1.41
C LEU A 44 -3.79 6.04 -2.93
N ARG A 45 -5.02 6.09 -3.47
CA ARG A 45 -5.25 6.10 -4.93
C ARG A 45 -4.65 7.35 -5.56
N LEU A 46 -4.84 8.51 -4.95
CA LEU A 46 -4.27 9.77 -5.42
C LEU A 46 -2.73 9.75 -5.33
N ALA A 47 -2.17 9.20 -4.24
CA ALA A 47 -0.74 9.11 -4.02
C ALA A 47 -0.01 8.13 -4.97
N ARG A 48 -0.72 7.16 -5.57
CA ARG A 48 -0.11 6.23 -6.55
C ARG A 48 0.43 6.93 -7.80
N GLY A 49 -0.16 8.05 -8.22
CA GLY A 49 0.32 8.85 -9.35
C GLY A 49 1.75 9.38 -9.16
N PRO A 50 2.03 10.17 -8.10
CA PRO A 50 3.36 10.70 -7.84
C PRO A 50 4.38 9.62 -7.46
N VAL A 51 3.98 8.59 -6.69
CA VAL A 51 4.89 7.49 -6.32
C VAL A 51 5.36 6.73 -7.56
N ARG A 52 4.47 6.47 -8.51
CA ARG A 52 4.82 5.79 -9.76
C ARG A 52 5.77 6.63 -10.62
N ARG A 53 5.57 7.95 -10.68
CA ARG A 53 6.50 8.87 -11.36
C ARG A 53 7.88 8.95 -10.68
N LEU A 54 7.93 8.85 -9.35
CA LEU A 54 9.20 8.80 -8.60
C LEU A 54 9.92 7.46 -8.79
N GLN A 55 9.18 6.35 -8.87
CA GLN A 55 9.72 5.03 -9.20
C GLN A 55 10.28 4.99 -10.62
N GLU A 56 9.57 5.55 -11.60
CA GLU A 56 10.05 5.66 -13.00
C GLU A 56 11.34 6.50 -13.08
N ARG A 57 11.43 7.61 -12.32
CA ARG A 57 12.65 8.42 -12.26
C ARG A 57 13.82 7.72 -11.57
N ARG A 58 13.58 6.97 -10.49
CA ARG A 58 14.63 6.13 -9.87
C ARG A 58 15.10 5.04 -10.82
N ALA A 59 14.18 4.33 -11.47
CA ALA A 59 14.52 3.29 -12.44
C ALA A 59 15.34 3.84 -13.62
N ALA A 60 15.01 5.04 -14.13
CA ALA A 60 15.79 5.69 -15.18
C ALA A 60 17.20 6.12 -14.72
N ALA A 61 17.36 6.53 -13.45
CA ALA A 61 18.67 6.86 -12.90
C ALA A 61 19.59 5.63 -12.80
N PHE A 62 19.05 4.47 -12.38
CA PHE A 62 19.82 3.21 -12.26
C PHE A 62 20.12 2.52 -13.59
N VAL A 63 19.53 2.93 -14.71
CA VAL A 63 19.86 2.40 -16.05
C VAL A 63 20.96 3.23 -16.73
N THR A 64 21.24 4.44 -16.22
CA THR A 64 22.26 5.32 -16.80
C THR A 64 23.66 5.01 -16.24
N ASP A 65 23.73 4.47 -15.03
CA ASP A 65 24.95 3.85 -14.51
C ASP A 65 24.94 2.37 -14.92
N GLY A 66 25.76 2.00 -15.90
CA GLY A 66 25.90 0.64 -16.40
C GLY A 66 26.24 -0.39 -15.30
N PRO A 67 26.22 -1.70 -15.61
CA PRO A 67 26.48 -2.77 -14.64
C PRO A 67 27.97 -2.88 -14.24
N GLU A 68 28.67 -1.76 -14.14
CA GLU A 68 30.07 -1.67 -13.76
C GLU A 68 30.24 -0.66 -12.64
N GLN A 69 30.27 -1.19 -11.41
CA GLN A 69 31.10 -0.80 -10.27
C GLN A 69 30.32 -0.77 -8.96
N GLY A 70 30.63 -1.74 -8.09
CA GLY A 70 30.17 -1.75 -6.70
C GLY A 70 29.49 -3.04 -6.25
N GLY A 71 29.76 -4.17 -6.90
CA GLY A 71 29.44 -5.48 -6.34
C GLY A 71 30.36 -5.81 -5.17
N LEU A 72 30.13 -5.23 -3.97
CA LEU A 72 30.81 -5.62 -2.72
C LEU A 72 29.98 -5.22 -1.48
N MET A 73 28.74 -5.70 -1.37
CA MET A 73 28.06 -5.88 -0.06
C MET A 73 27.24 -7.17 0.03
N SER A 74 27.56 -8.18 -0.79
CA SER A 74 27.34 -9.57 -0.42
C SER A 74 28.56 -10.01 0.40
N GLY A 75 28.44 -10.00 1.72
CA GLY A 75 29.50 -10.45 2.63
C GLY A 75 29.75 -11.96 2.59
N PHE A 76 29.88 -12.58 1.40
CA PHE A 76 29.80 -14.03 1.29
C PHE A 76 30.64 -14.76 0.22
N PHE A 77 31.52 -14.15 -0.56
CA PHE A 77 32.37 -14.97 -1.46
C PHE A 77 33.82 -14.46 -1.57
N GLU A 78 34.75 -15.23 -1.00
CA GLU A 78 36.19 -15.17 -1.25
C GLU A 78 36.49 -15.51 -2.72
N VAL A 79 37.34 -14.71 -3.36
CA VAL A 79 37.90 -15.02 -4.67
C VAL A 79 39.28 -15.66 -4.45
N PRO A 80 39.54 -16.88 -4.96
CA PRO A 80 40.80 -17.57 -4.74
C PRO A 80 41.94 -16.94 -5.55
N ALA A 81 43.07 -16.72 -4.89
CA ALA A 81 44.28 -16.16 -5.48
C ALA A 81 44.94 -17.16 -6.43
N ARG A 82 45.32 -16.68 -7.62
CA ARG A 82 46.42 -17.19 -8.43
C ARG A 82 47.23 -16.03 -8.97
#